data_AF-A0A935Z1S5-F1
#
_entry.id   AF-A0A935Z1S5-F1
#
_cell.length_a   1.000
_cell.length_b   1.000
_cell.length_c   1.000
_cell.angle_alpha   90.00
_cell.angle_beta   90.00
_cell.angle_gamma   90.00
#
_symmetry.space_group_name_H-M   'P 1'
#
loop_
_entity.id
_entity.type
_entity.pdbx_description
1 polymer ?
#
loop_
_entity_poly.entity_id
_entity_poly.type
_entity_poly.pdbx_seq_one_letter_code
_entity_poly.pdbx_strand_id
1 'polypeptide(L)'
;MNIWAKMITALRGGVNEAGEAIVDSQALRILDQEVRDASEELKRSKDSLAEIMARQKLAEEKSNQLQKSISEHEAYVVKALEKADEKLAMDVAERIAELENSLAMEKESATNYAQSVEKLRTAITLAEKNLKRLKQQVDTIKATEQVQKAQSAVAERHSGSNSKMSTAMESLERIKERQALKDAQIKAAGEMAAATSDDSLRSKLEAAGIATSGASANAVLERIKKSQQASIDSGSING
;
A
#
# COMPACT_ATOMS: atom_id res chain seq x y z
N MET A 1 5.25 -7.77 34.93
CA MET A 1 4.50 -8.16 33.71
C MET A 1 4.52 -6.98 32.74
N ASN A 2 5.03 -7.20 31.52
CA ASN A 2 5.25 -6.15 30.51
C ASN A 2 3.94 -5.51 30.03
N ILE A 3 3.97 -4.18 29.84
CA ILE A 3 2.89 -3.36 29.25
C ILE A 3 2.47 -3.92 27.87
N TRP A 4 3.44 -4.46 27.12
CA TRP A 4 3.22 -5.14 25.85
C TRP A 4 2.31 -6.37 25.95
N ALA A 5 2.41 -7.15 27.03
CA ALA A 5 1.53 -8.31 27.24
C ALA A 5 0.10 -7.88 27.59
N LYS A 6 -0.07 -6.76 28.30
CA LYS A 6 -1.39 -6.20 28.64
C LYS A 6 -2.11 -5.65 27.40
N MET A 7 -1.38 -5.02 26.47
CA MET A 7 -1.91 -4.55 25.18
C MET A 7 -2.43 -5.70 24.31
N ILE A 8 -1.69 -6.82 24.22
CA ILE A 8 -2.13 -8.00 23.45
C ILE A 8 -3.35 -8.65 24.09
N THR A 9 -3.41 -8.73 25.42
CA THR A 9 -4.57 -9.29 26.13
C THR A 9 -5.81 -8.42 26.00
N ALA A 10 -5.65 -7.09 26.00
CA ALA A 10 -6.75 -6.15 25.73
C ALA A 10 -7.28 -6.30 24.28
N LEU A 11 -6.39 -6.50 23.30
CA LEU A 11 -6.78 -6.76 21.91
C LEU A 11 -7.49 -8.10 21.70
N ARG A 12 -7.24 -9.10 22.57
CA ARG A 12 -7.86 -10.44 22.48
C ARG A 12 -9.17 -10.56 23.27
N GLY A 13 -9.46 -9.61 24.15
CA GLY A 13 -10.61 -9.61 25.07
C GLY A 13 -11.82 -8.80 24.60
N GLY A 14 -11.89 -8.40 23.32
CA GLY A 14 -12.95 -7.57 22.74
C GLY A 14 -14.33 -8.24 22.62
N VAL A 15 -14.75 -9.03 23.60
CA VAL A 15 -16.10 -9.56 23.72
C VAL A 15 -16.49 -9.62 25.20
N ASN A 16 -16.94 -8.48 25.73
CA ASN A 16 -18.06 -8.39 26.66
C ASN A 16 -18.34 -6.90 26.93
N GLU A 17 -19.44 -6.45 26.33
CA GLU A 17 -19.97 -5.09 26.41
C GLU A 17 -20.43 -4.73 27.83
N ALA A 18 -20.45 -3.43 28.11
CA ALA A 18 -20.97 -2.73 29.30
C ALA A 18 -19.98 -2.51 30.46
N GLY A 19 -19.11 -1.50 30.33
CA GLY A 19 -18.38 -0.95 31.48
C GLY A 19 -17.53 0.33 31.30
N GLU A 20 -17.25 0.81 30.08
CA GLU A 20 -16.06 1.67 29.87
C GLU A 20 -16.24 3.20 29.74
N ALA A 21 -17.46 3.76 29.72
CA ALA A 21 -17.64 5.18 29.39
C ALA A 21 -17.04 6.21 30.40
N ILE A 22 -16.55 5.79 31.57
CA ILE A 22 -16.02 6.69 32.62
C ILE A 22 -14.48 6.57 32.78
N VAL A 23 -13.83 5.62 32.09
CA VAL A 23 -12.35 5.46 32.13
C VAL A 23 -11.67 6.04 30.88
N ASP A 24 -12.44 6.36 29.83
CA ASP A 24 -11.96 6.64 28.48
C ASP A 24 -11.14 7.94 28.31
N SER A 25 -11.49 9.04 28.99
CA SER A 25 -10.80 10.32 28.75
C SER A 25 -9.35 10.32 29.24
N GLN A 26 -9.07 9.62 30.34
CA GLN A 26 -7.71 9.52 30.88
C GLN A 26 -6.87 8.52 30.07
N ALA A 27 -7.48 7.42 29.60
CA ALA A 27 -6.83 6.46 28.71
C ALA A 27 -6.43 7.10 27.37
N LEU A 28 -7.30 7.91 26.78
CA LEU A 28 -6.99 8.66 25.55
C LEU A 28 -5.86 9.67 25.76
N ARG A 29 -5.84 10.38 26.91
CA ARG A 29 -4.77 11.31 27.25
C ARG A 29 -3.41 10.62 27.43
N ILE A 30 -3.40 9.45 28.08
CA ILE A 30 -2.19 8.63 28.23
C ILE A 30 -1.72 8.14 26.87
N LEU A 31 -2.62 7.63 26.03
CA LEU A 31 -2.28 7.16 24.69
C LEU A 31 -1.72 8.28 23.80
N ASP A 32 -2.28 9.48 23.91
CA ASP A 32 -1.76 10.69 23.27
C ASP A 32 -0.34 11.04 23.69
N GLN A 33 -0.03 10.87 24.97
CA GLN A 33 1.31 11.10 25.49
C GLN A 33 2.27 10.04 24.97
N GLU A 34 1.88 8.77 25.04
CA GLU A 34 2.69 7.65 24.54
C GLU A 34 2.99 7.80 23.04
N VAL A 35 2.01 8.27 22.24
CA VAL A 35 2.20 8.57 20.82
C VAL A 35 3.19 9.71 20.60
N ARG A 36 3.19 10.74 21.46
CA ARG A 36 4.15 11.84 21.40
C ARG A 36 5.55 11.37 21.77
N ASP A 37 5.68 10.64 22.86
CA ASP A 37 6.95 10.11 23.35
C ASP A 37 7.57 9.14 22.31
N ALA A 38 6.76 8.24 21.76
CA ALA A 38 7.19 7.36 20.66
C ALA A 38 7.58 8.13 19.39
N SER A 39 6.96 9.29 19.12
CA SER A 39 7.36 10.15 18.01
C SER A 39 8.73 10.79 18.23
N GLU A 40 9.02 11.20 19.47
CA GLU A 40 10.31 11.78 19.83
C GLU A 40 11.42 10.74 19.79
N GLU A 41 11.21 9.55 20.36
CA GLU A 41 12.17 8.44 20.31
C GLU A 41 12.43 7.97 18.87
N LEU A 42 11.41 7.98 18.02
CA LEU A 42 11.57 7.71 16.60
C LEU A 42 12.45 8.77 15.91
N LYS A 43 12.32 10.04 16.30
CA LYS A 43 13.19 11.10 15.78
C LYS A 43 14.64 10.88 16.22
N ARG A 44 14.87 10.59 17.50
CA ARG A 44 16.21 10.26 18.02
C ARG A 44 16.83 9.06 17.28
N SER A 45 16.02 8.05 17.01
CA SER A 45 16.46 6.87 16.24
C SER A 45 16.92 7.23 14.82
N LYS A 46 16.24 8.18 14.16
CA LYS A 46 16.67 8.69 12.85
C LYS A 46 17.98 9.46 12.92
N ASP A 47 18.18 10.26 13.97
CA ASP A 47 19.43 10.99 14.19
C ASP A 47 20.59 10.00 14.39
N SER A 48 20.39 8.94 15.18
CA SER A 48 21.38 7.86 15.35
C SER A 48 21.64 7.10 14.04
N LEU A 49 20.61 6.85 13.22
CA LEU A 49 20.78 6.26 11.90
C LEU A 49 21.66 7.15 11.00
N ALA A 50 21.42 8.48 11.01
CA ALA A 50 22.23 9.42 10.24
C ALA A 50 23.69 9.42 10.69
N GLU A 51 23.94 9.34 12.00
CA GLU A 51 25.30 9.23 12.55
C GLU A 51 26.02 7.96 12.07
N ILE A 52 25.35 6.79 12.12
CA ILE A 52 25.95 5.53 11.68
C ILE A 52 26.18 5.55 10.16
N MET A 53 25.27 6.14 9.38
CA MET A 53 25.48 6.34 7.96
C MET A 53 26.70 7.24 7.67
N ALA A 54 26.93 8.27 8.48
CA ALA A 54 28.12 9.12 8.36
C ALA A 54 29.40 8.33 8.67
N ARG A 55 29.39 7.51 9.73
CA ARG A 55 30.51 6.61 10.08
C ARG A 55 30.79 5.59 8.98
N GLN A 56 29.75 5.00 8.38
CA GLN A 56 29.86 4.11 7.23
C GLN A 56 30.59 4.80 6.07
N LYS A 57 30.13 6.00 5.67
CA LYS A 57 30.75 6.74 4.56
C LYS A 57 32.20 7.10 4.84
N LEU A 58 32.51 7.52 6.06
CA LEU A 58 33.88 7.84 6.45
C LEU A 58 34.78 6.61 6.35
N ALA A 59 34.28 5.43 6.75
CA ALA A 59 35.02 4.18 6.64
C ALA A 59 35.25 3.75 5.19
N GLU A 60 34.23 3.89 4.35
CA GLU A 60 34.35 3.66 2.91
C GLU A 60 35.37 4.61 2.26
N GLU A 61 35.34 5.89 2.62
CA GLU A 61 36.29 6.88 2.10
C GLU A 61 37.73 6.58 2.52
N LYS A 62 37.96 6.25 3.80
CA LYS A 62 39.27 5.83 4.29
C LYS A 62 39.76 4.57 3.59
N SER A 63 38.89 3.58 3.39
CA SER A 63 39.22 2.38 2.63
C SER A 63 39.67 2.72 1.21
N ASN A 64 38.99 3.65 0.54
CA ASN A 64 39.37 4.11 -0.80
C ASN A 64 40.71 4.86 -0.80
N GLN A 65 40.99 5.67 0.21
CA GLN A 65 42.28 6.37 0.35
C GLN A 65 43.43 5.40 0.58
N LEU A 66 43.25 4.41 1.47
CA LEU A 66 44.23 3.36 1.72
C LEU A 66 44.49 2.53 0.45
N GLN A 67 43.46 2.18 -0.30
CA GLN A 67 43.59 1.46 -1.58
C GLN A 67 44.42 2.25 -2.60
N LYS A 68 44.21 3.57 -2.71
CA LYS A 68 45.02 4.43 -3.58
C LYS A 68 46.47 4.48 -3.13
N SER A 69 46.71 4.64 -1.83
CA SER A 69 48.05 4.64 -1.25
C SER A 69 48.78 3.33 -1.55
N ILE A 70 48.10 2.18 -1.38
CA ILE A 70 48.65 0.86 -1.74
C ILE A 70 49.08 0.84 -3.20
N SER A 71 48.22 1.22 -4.14
CA SER A 71 48.55 1.24 -5.56
C SER A 71 49.69 2.18 -5.94
N GLU A 72 49.81 3.33 -5.26
CA GLU A 72 50.96 4.23 -5.42
C GLU A 72 52.27 3.58 -4.94
N HIS A 73 52.24 2.90 -3.79
CA HIS A 73 53.41 2.22 -3.26
C HIS A 73 53.80 0.98 -4.08
N GLU A 74 52.83 0.23 -4.61
CA GLU A 74 53.08 -0.86 -5.56
C GLU A 74 53.86 -0.37 -6.79
N ALA A 75 53.51 0.81 -7.32
CA ALA A 75 54.26 1.43 -8.41
C ALA A 75 55.69 1.83 -8.01
N TYR A 76 55.94 2.18 -6.74
CA TYR A 76 57.29 2.43 -6.22
C TYR A 76 58.11 1.14 -6.09
N VAL A 77 57.49 0.02 -5.67
CA VAL A 77 58.14 -1.30 -5.64
C VAL A 77 58.65 -1.66 -7.04
N VAL A 78 57.80 -1.55 -8.06
CA VAL A 78 58.18 -1.84 -9.45
C VAL A 78 59.39 -1.00 -9.89
N LYS A 79 59.37 0.32 -9.62
CA LYS A 79 60.49 1.21 -9.95
C LYS A 79 61.78 0.91 -9.20
N ALA A 80 61.69 0.45 -7.95
CA ALA A 80 62.86 0.04 -7.17
C ALA A 80 63.48 -1.25 -7.74
N LEU A 81 62.62 -2.23 -8.09
CA LEU A 81 63.05 -3.48 -8.74
C LEU A 81 63.67 -3.24 -10.12
N GLU A 82 63.12 -2.33 -10.93
CA GLU A 82 63.71 -1.92 -12.21
C GLU A 82 65.13 -1.34 -12.07
N LYS A 83 65.43 -0.75 -10.91
CA LYS A 83 66.76 -0.21 -10.56
C LYS A 83 67.66 -1.23 -9.84
N ALA A 84 67.21 -2.48 -9.70
CA ALA A 84 67.86 -3.53 -8.91
C ALA A 84 68.12 -3.13 -7.44
N ASP A 85 67.32 -2.22 -6.88
CA ASP A 85 67.38 -1.85 -5.46
C ASP A 85 66.39 -2.70 -4.65
N GLU A 86 66.77 -3.96 -4.43
CA GLU A 86 65.94 -4.94 -3.72
C GLU A 86 65.67 -4.53 -2.27
N LYS A 87 66.58 -3.80 -1.64
CA LYS A 87 66.41 -3.34 -0.26
C LYS A 87 65.28 -2.32 -0.18
N LEU A 88 65.31 -1.30 -1.05
CA LEU A 88 64.23 -0.31 -1.12
C LEU A 88 62.89 -0.95 -1.51
N ALA A 89 62.91 -1.91 -2.43
CA ALA A 89 61.70 -2.66 -2.80
C ALA A 89 61.11 -3.41 -1.60
N MET A 90 61.94 -4.03 -0.76
CA MET A 90 61.52 -4.72 0.45
C MET A 90 60.92 -3.74 1.48
N ASP A 91 61.59 -2.62 1.75
CA ASP A 91 61.11 -1.61 2.70
C ASP A 91 59.73 -1.05 2.28
N VAL A 92 59.51 -0.82 0.98
CA VAL A 92 58.20 -0.37 0.47
C VAL A 92 57.16 -1.50 0.52
N ALA A 93 57.55 -2.76 0.28
CA ALA A 93 56.65 -3.90 0.40
C ALA A 93 56.16 -4.12 1.85
N GLU A 94 57.03 -3.94 2.84
CA GLU A 94 56.64 -3.95 4.25
C GLU A 94 55.60 -2.87 4.55
N ARG A 95 55.79 -1.65 4.01
CA ARG A 95 54.83 -0.57 4.15
C ARG A 95 53.48 -0.88 3.49
N ILE A 96 53.47 -1.55 2.34
CA ILE A 96 52.24 -2.00 1.68
C ILE A 96 51.49 -2.98 2.58
N ALA A 97 52.18 -3.96 3.18
CA ALA A 97 51.56 -4.94 4.06
C ALA A 97 50.86 -4.27 5.28
N GLU A 98 51.45 -3.23 5.86
CA GLU A 98 50.81 -2.43 6.92
C GLU A 98 49.54 -1.71 6.44
N LEU A 99 49.58 -1.13 5.24
CA LEU A 99 48.44 -0.45 4.62
C LEU A 99 47.32 -1.44 4.27
N GLU A 100 47.65 -2.63 3.79
CA GLU A 100 46.69 -3.71 3.50
C GLU A 100 45.98 -4.20 4.75
N ASN A 101 46.71 -4.39 5.86
CA ASN A 101 46.12 -4.72 7.15
C ASN A 101 45.14 -3.63 7.61
N SER A 102 45.53 -2.36 7.46
CA SER A 102 44.66 -1.22 7.78
C SER A 102 43.42 -1.16 6.90
N LEU A 103 43.57 -1.44 5.60
CA LEU A 103 42.49 -1.50 4.63
C LEU A 103 41.49 -2.62 4.97
N ALA A 104 41.98 -3.78 5.37
CA ALA A 104 41.12 -4.90 5.78
C ALA A 104 40.25 -4.52 6.98
N MET A 105 40.83 -3.91 8.02
CA MET A 105 40.09 -3.44 9.20
C MET A 105 39.03 -2.38 8.86
N GLU A 106 39.36 -1.43 7.98
CA GLU A 106 38.41 -0.37 7.59
C GLU A 106 37.28 -0.92 6.70
N LYS A 107 37.57 -1.86 5.79
CA LYS A 107 36.56 -2.56 4.99
C LYS A 107 35.61 -3.39 5.86
N GLU A 108 36.13 -4.06 6.88
CA GLU A 108 35.31 -4.78 7.86
C GLU A 108 34.40 -3.82 8.62
N SER A 109 34.95 -2.70 9.10
CA SER A 109 34.19 -1.64 9.79
C SER A 109 33.09 -1.06 8.91
N ALA A 110 33.38 -0.74 7.65
CA ALA A 110 32.40 -0.27 6.67
C ALA A 110 31.26 -1.28 6.47
N THR A 111 31.60 -2.57 6.35
CA THR A 111 30.61 -3.66 6.21
C THR A 111 29.71 -3.76 7.44
N ASN A 112 30.30 -3.69 8.64
CA ASN A 112 29.55 -3.74 9.90
C ASN A 112 28.60 -2.54 10.06
N TYR A 113 29.04 -1.34 9.67
CA TYR A 113 28.18 -0.16 9.65
C TYR A 113 27.05 -0.29 8.62
N ALA A 114 27.34 -0.77 7.40
CA ALA A 114 26.33 -0.99 6.36
C ALA A 114 25.22 -1.94 6.84
N GLN A 115 25.58 -3.04 7.50
CA GLN A 115 24.60 -3.97 8.09
C GLN A 115 23.76 -3.30 9.18
N SER A 116 24.37 -2.46 10.01
CA SER A 116 23.69 -1.72 11.08
C SER A 116 22.71 -0.68 10.51
N VAL A 117 23.11 0.02 9.46
CA VAL A 117 22.26 0.98 8.72
C VAL A 117 21.01 0.29 8.17
N GLU A 118 21.17 -0.85 7.50
CA GLU A 118 20.02 -1.56 6.91
C GLU A 118 19.05 -2.09 7.97
N LYS A 119 19.57 -2.64 9.07
CA LYS A 119 18.74 -3.07 10.21
C LYS A 119 17.96 -1.91 10.81
N LEU A 120 18.64 -0.78 11.07
CA LEU A 120 18.01 0.41 11.65
C LEU A 120 16.99 1.05 10.72
N ARG A 121 17.28 1.17 9.42
CA ARG A 121 16.33 1.66 8.41
C ARG A 121 15.05 0.86 8.39
N THR A 122 15.17 -0.47 8.40
CA THR A 122 14.03 -1.37 8.39
C THR A 122 13.18 -1.20 9.65
N ALA A 123 13.82 -1.16 10.83
CA ALA A 123 13.15 -0.96 12.11
C ALA A 123 12.44 0.40 12.19
N ILE A 124 13.11 1.48 11.78
CA ILE A 124 12.55 2.84 11.75
C ILE A 124 11.35 2.92 10.81
N THR A 125 11.45 2.36 9.61
CA THR A 125 10.35 2.35 8.64
C THR A 125 9.12 1.62 9.18
N LEU A 126 9.33 0.51 9.88
CA LEU A 126 8.24 -0.23 10.52
C LEU A 126 7.62 0.57 11.68
N ALA A 127 8.45 1.16 12.53
CA ALA A 127 8.02 2.01 13.64
C ALA A 127 7.22 3.23 13.14
N GLU A 128 7.67 3.90 12.08
CA GLU A 128 6.96 5.00 11.42
C GLU A 128 5.56 4.60 10.96
N LYS A 129 5.44 3.47 10.25
CA LYS A 129 4.14 2.97 9.76
C LYS A 129 3.19 2.68 10.92
N ASN A 130 3.69 2.02 11.98
CA ASN A 130 2.90 1.71 13.16
C ASN A 130 2.46 2.96 13.91
N LEU A 131 3.37 3.93 14.09
CA LEU A 131 3.07 5.19 14.76
C LEU A 131 2.04 6.01 13.96
N LYS A 132 2.16 6.05 12.63
CA LYS A 132 1.17 6.71 11.76
C LYS A 132 -0.21 6.08 11.91
N ARG A 133 -0.30 4.75 11.89
CA ARG A 133 -1.55 4.01 12.11
C ARG A 133 -2.13 4.32 13.50
N LEU A 134 -1.30 4.32 14.53
CA LEU A 134 -1.74 4.59 15.90
C LEU A 134 -2.30 6.01 16.04
N LYS A 135 -1.62 7.02 15.46
CA LYS A 135 -2.10 8.41 15.41
C LYS A 135 -3.49 8.50 14.77
N GLN A 136 -3.68 7.88 13.60
CA GLN A 136 -4.97 7.88 12.90
C GLN A 136 -6.09 7.21 13.73
N GLN A 137 -5.78 6.13 14.43
CA GLN A 137 -6.74 5.46 15.32
C GLN A 137 -7.14 6.37 16.49
N VAL A 138 -6.17 7.01 17.13
CA VAL A 138 -6.41 7.97 18.22
C VAL A 138 -7.28 9.13 17.73
N ASP A 139 -6.98 9.71 16.57
CA ASP A 139 -7.76 10.81 16.00
C ASP A 139 -9.20 10.39 15.68
N THR A 140 -9.40 9.17 15.17
CA THR A 140 -10.72 8.61 14.88
C THR A 140 -11.53 8.42 16.16
N ILE A 141 -10.91 7.88 17.22
CA ILE A 141 -11.57 7.67 18.51
C ILE A 141 -11.97 9.02 19.13
N LYS A 142 -11.07 10.02 19.10
CA LYS A 142 -11.39 11.38 19.56
C LYS A 142 -12.54 12.01 18.77
N ALA A 143 -12.54 11.88 17.45
CA ALA A 143 -13.63 12.39 16.62
C ALA A 143 -14.97 11.72 17.01
N THR A 144 -14.94 10.40 17.23
CA THR A 144 -16.12 9.63 17.67
C THR A 144 -16.61 10.09 19.05
N GLU A 145 -15.71 10.29 20.01
CA GLU A 145 -16.04 10.82 21.34
C GLU A 145 -16.70 12.20 21.25
N GLN A 146 -16.20 13.08 20.37
CA GLN A 146 -16.77 14.41 20.17
C GLN A 146 -18.17 14.37 19.52
N VAL A 147 -18.40 13.46 18.56
CA VAL A 147 -19.74 13.24 17.99
C VAL A 147 -20.70 12.74 19.08
N GLN A 148 -20.28 11.78 19.90
CA GLN A 148 -21.10 11.26 20.99
C GLN A 148 -21.45 12.35 22.01
N LYS A 149 -20.47 13.17 22.43
CA LYS A 149 -20.71 14.32 23.32
C LYS A 149 -21.69 15.33 22.71
N ALA A 150 -21.55 15.64 21.42
CA ALA A 150 -22.47 16.52 20.72
C ALA A 150 -23.88 15.94 20.65
N GLN A 151 -24.02 14.65 20.35
CA GLN A 151 -25.31 13.93 20.34
C GLN A 151 -25.98 13.96 21.73
N SER A 152 -25.23 13.69 22.79
CA SER A 152 -25.73 13.77 24.18
C SER A 152 -26.18 15.19 24.54
N ALA A 153 -25.39 16.21 24.21
CA ALA A 153 -25.75 17.60 24.47
C ALA A 153 -27.00 18.05 23.70
N VAL A 154 -27.18 17.57 22.46
CA VAL A 154 -28.39 17.80 21.66
C VAL A 154 -29.59 17.08 22.29
N ALA A 155 -29.44 15.81 22.68
CA ALA A 155 -30.49 15.03 23.33
C ALA A 155 -30.94 15.67 24.66
N GLU A 156 -29.99 16.11 25.50
CA GLU A 156 -30.28 16.83 26.75
C GLU A 156 -31.01 18.16 26.49
N ARG A 157 -30.59 18.93 25.49
CA ARG A 157 -31.26 20.20 25.10
C ARG A 157 -32.65 20.00 24.52
N HIS A 158 -32.93 18.87 23.86
CA HIS A 158 -34.24 18.55 23.28
C HIS A 158 -35.16 17.75 24.22
N SER A 159 -34.62 17.15 25.29
CA SER A 159 -35.39 16.43 26.32
C SER A 159 -36.39 17.34 27.07
N GLY A 160 -36.12 18.64 27.15
CA GLY A 160 -36.98 19.60 27.85
C GLY A 160 -38.19 20.16 27.08
N SER A 161 -38.31 19.97 25.75
CA SER A 161 -39.35 20.69 24.98
C SER A 161 -39.93 20.00 23.73
N ASN A 162 -39.58 18.75 23.39
CA ASN A 162 -39.67 18.29 21.99
C ASN A 162 -40.60 17.11 21.62
N SER A 163 -41.67 16.83 22.37
CA SER A 163 -42.55 15.71 21.99
C SER A 163 -43.25 15.88 20.64
N LYS A 164 -43.43 17.11 20.13
CA LYS A 164 -44.20 17.36 18.90
C LYS A 164 -43.37 17.43 17.61
N MET A 165 -42.10 17.88 17.66
CA MET A 165 -41.25 17.95 16.46
C MET A 165 -40.64 16.57 16.14
N SER A 166 -40.31 15.77 17.17
CA SER A 166 -39.79 14.41 16.99
C SER A 166 -40.77 13.53 16.21
N THR A 167 -42.07 13.58 16.57
CA THR A 167 -43.12 12.84 15.85
C THR A 167 -43.30 13.30 14.40
N ALA A 168 -43.03 14.58 14.11
CA ALA A 168 -43.11 15.12 12.76
C ALA A 168 -41.93 14.67 11.88
N MET A 169 -40.70 14.70 12.41
CA MET A 169 -39.51 14.20 11.70
C MET A 169 -39.57 12.67 11.50
N GLU A 170 -40.02 11.92 12.50
CA GLU A 170 -40.20 10.47 12.40
C GLU A 170 -41.31 10.10 11.39
N SER A 171 -42.35 10.93 11.27
CA SER A 171 -43.35 10.78 10.20
C SER A 171 -42.77 11.07 8.81
N LEU A 172 -41.85 12.03 8.69
CA LEU A 172 -41.23 12.38 7.43
C LEU A 172 -40.23 11.30 6.95
N GLU A 173 -39.46 10.71 7.87
CA GLU A 173 -38.59 9.56 7.58
C GLU A 173 -39.42 8.35 7.11
N ARG A 174 -40.54 8.03 7.80
CA ARG A 174 -41.49 6.98 7.38
C ARG A 174 -42.09 7.24 5.99
N ILE A 175 -42.38 8.51 5.65
CA ILE A 175 -42.89 8.86 4.31
C ILE A 175 -41.81 8.65 3.25
N LYS A 176 -40.56 9.02 3.55
CA LYS A 176 -39.42 8.86 2.64
C LYS A 176 -39.07 7.40 2.39
N GLU A 177 -39.08 6.57 3.43
CA GLU A 177 -38.92 5.11 3.31
C GLU A 177 -40.03 4.49 2.48
N ARG A 178 -41.30 4.89 2.69
CA ARG A 178 -42.42 4.41 1.85
C ARG A 178 -42.28 4.81 0.38
N GLN A 179 -41.76 6.00 0.08
CA GLN A 179 -41.52 6.43 -1.29
C GLN A 179 -40.39 5.63 -1.93
N ALA A 180 -39.26 5.46 -1.25
CA ALA A 180 -38.14 4.67 -1.74
C ALA A 180 -38.53 3.20 -1.99
N LEU A 181 -39.36 2.62 -1.12
CA LEU A 181 -39.85 1.25 -1.26
C LEU A 181 -40.82 1.12 -2.45
N LYS A 182 -41.66 2.13 -2.70
CA LYS A 182 -42.51 2.21 -3.91
C LYS A 182 -41.68 2.30 -5.18
N ASP A 183 -40.65 3.14 -5.21
CA ASP A 183 -39.78 3.28 -6.39
C ASP A 183 -39.04 1.98 -6.69
N ALA A 184 -38.53 1.31 -5.66
CA ALA A 184 -37.92 -0.02 -5.79
C ALA A 184 -38.91 -1.07 -6.31
N GLN A 185 -40.17 -1.05 -5.84
CA GLN A 185 -41.23 -1.95 -6.34
C GLN A 185 -41.59 -1.68 -7.80
N ILE A 186 -41.70 -0.41 -8.22
CA ILE A 186 -41.96 -0.05 -9.62
C ILE A 186 -40.82 -0.54 -10.51
N LYS A 187 -39.58 -0.37 -10.07
CA LYS A 187 -38.41 -0.83 -10.81
C LYS A 187 -38.39 -2.36 -10.94
N ALA A 188 -38.65 -3.08 -9.85
CA ALA A 188 -38.76 -4.54 -9.85
C ALA A 188 -39.94 -5.04 -10.72
N ALA A 189 -41.07 -4.34 -10.73
CA ALA A 189 -42.20 -4.67 -11.60
C ALA A 189 -41.88 -4.44 -13.09
N GLY A 190 -41.11 -3.39 -13.41
CA GLY A 190 -40.58 -3.14 -14.75
C GLY A 190 -39.60 -4.22 -15.20
N GLU A 191 -38.72 -4.68 -14.30
CA GLU A 191 -37.81 -5.80 -14.56
C GLU A 191 -38.56 -7.13 -14.76
N MET A 192 -39.62 -7.39 -13.98
CA MET A 192 -40.51 -8.53 -14.18
C MET A 192 -41.25 -8.48 -15.53
N ALA A 193 -41.80 -7.31 -15.91
CA ALA A 193 -42.47 -7.13 -17.19
C ALA A 193 -41.51 -7.34 -18.38
N ALA A 194 -40.27 -6.86 -18.27
CA ALA A 194 -39.23 -7.11 -19.25
C ALA A 194 -38.84 -8.59 -19.34
N ALA A 195 -38.88 -9.32 -18.22
CA ALA A 195 -38.65 -10.76 -18.17
C ALA A 195 -39.83 -11.60 -18.73
N THR A 196 -41.02 -11.01 -18.88
CA THR A 196 -42.20 -11.69 -19.46
C THR A 196 -42.37 -11.44 -20.96
N SER A 197 -41.55 -10.59 -21.57
CA SER A 197 -41.51 -10.41 -23.03
C SER A 197 -40.91 -11.65 -23.70
N ASP A 198 -41.60 -12.20 -24.70
CA ASP A 198 -41.33 -13.42 -25.48
C ASP A 198 -39.93 -13.55 -26.15
N ASP A 199 -39.03 -12.57 -25.99
CA ASP A 199 -37.69 -12.57 -26.58
C ASP A 199 -36.71 -13.54 -25.90
N SER A 200 -36.99 -13.97 -24.66
CA SER A 200 -36.06 -14.85 -23.93
C SER A 200 -36.08 -16.32 -24.42
N LEU A 201 -37.21 -16.80 -24.94
CA LEU A 201 -37.32 -18.16 -25.48
C LEU A 201 -36.66 -18.25 -26.86
N ARG A 202 -36.86 -17.22 -27.69
CA ARG A 202 -36.29 -17.14 -29.05
C ARG A 202 -34.77 -17.01 -29.02
N SER A 203 -34.21 -16.19 -28.11
CA SER A 203 -32.77 -16.09 -27.88
C SER A 203 -32.14 -17.41 -27.40
N LYS A 204 -32.84 -18.17 -26.54
CA LYS A 204 -32.37 -19.49 -26.08
C LYS A 204 -32.45 -20.56 -27.18
N LEU A 205 -33.43 -20.50 -28.07
CA LEU A 205 -33.57 -21.41 -29.20
C LEU A 205 -32.54 -21.15 -30.33
N GLU A 206 -32.11 -19.91 -30.52
CA GLU A 206 -31.01 -19.55 -31.42
C GLU A 206 -29.64 -19.95 -30.86
N ALA A 207 -29.39 -19.73 -29.55
CA ALA A 207 -28.16 -20.14 -28.90
C ALA A 207 -27.98 -21.67 -28.84
N ALA A 208 -29.08 -22.43 -28.81
CA ALA A 208 -29.07 -23.90 -28.88
C ALA A 208 -29.02 -24.44 -30.33
N GLY A 209 -29.04 -23.57 -31.35
CA GLY A 209 -28.99 -23.97 -32.76
C GLY A 209 -30.26 -24.63 -33.30
N ILE A 210 -31.40 -24.47 -32.62
CA ILE A 210 -32.66 -25.16 -32.95
C ILE A 210 -33.60 -24.29 -33.81
N ALA A 211 -33.51 -22.96 -33.73
CA ALA A 211 -34.31 -22.04 -34.55
C ALA A 211 -33.46 -21.39 -35.66
N THR A 212 -33.79 -21.67 -36.92
CA THR A 212 -33.16 -21.08 -38.11
C THR A 212 -33.95 -19.87 -38.59
N SER A 213 -33.56 -18.68 -38.14
CA SER A 213 -34.04 -17.43 -38.72
C SER A 213 -33.27 -17.11 -40.00
N GLY A 214 -33.88 -17.43 -41.15
CA GLY A 214 -33.90 -16.61 -42.38
C GLY A 214 -32.56 -16.13 -42.97
N ALA A 215 -32.15 -16.76 -44.08
CA ALA A 215 -31.29 -16.27 -45.17
C ALA A 215 -30.45 -15.00 -44.88
N SER A 216 -29.21 -15.19 -44.43
CA SER A 216 -28.25 -14.10 -44.28
C SER A 216 -27.89 -13.50 -45.64
N ALA A 217 -27.69 -12.18 -45.67
CA ALA A 217 -27.30 -11.40 -46.84
C ALA A 217 -26.08 -11.95 -47.59
N ASN A 218 -25.24 -12.77 -46.93
CA ASN A 218 -24.11 -13.47 -47.55
C ASN A 218 -24.53 -14.56 -48.54
N ALA A 219 -25.64 -15.28 -48.29
CA ALA A 219 -26.18 -16.27 -49.23
C ALA A 219 -26.78 -15.61 -50.48
N VAL A 220 -27.31 -14.39 -50.35
CA VAL A 220 -27.79 -13.58 -51.48
C VAL A 220 -26.61 -13.02 -52.29
N LEU A 221 -25.54 -12.58 -51.62
CA LEU A 221 -24.31 -12.10 -52.26
C LEU A 221 -23.56 -13.19 -53.02
N GLU A 222 -23.48 -14.42 -52.49
CA GLU A 222 -22.92 -15.56 -53.23
C GLU A 222 -23.78 -15.97 -54.43
N ARG A 223 -25.12 -15.93 -54.31
CA ARG A 223 -26.02 -16.20 -55.44
C ARG A 223 -25.85 -15.17 -56.56
N ILE A 224 -25.74 -13.89 -56.21
CA ILE A 224 -25.52 -12.81 -57.18
C ILE A 224 -24.15 -12.96 -57.85
N LYS A 225 -23.09 -13.23 -57.09
CA LYS A 225 -21.75 -13.49 -57.66
C LYS A 225 -21.72 -14.69 -58.60
N LYS A 226 -22.38 -15.80 -58.24
CA LYS A 226 -22.50 -16.98 -59.13
C LYS A 226 -23.31 -16.69 -60.39
N SER A 227 -24.37 -15.88 -60.31
CA SER A 227 -25.14 -15.48 -61.50
C SER A 227 -24.37 -14.54 -62.44
N GLN A 228 -23.49 -13.70 -61.90
CA GLN A 228 -22.69 -12.75 -62.68
C GLN A 228 -21.50 -13.44 -63.39
N GLN A 229 -20.91 -14.47 -62.77
CA GLN A 229 -19.86 -15.27 -63.40
C GLN A 229 -20.39 -16.15 -64.54
N ALA A 230 -21.62 -16.70 -64.42
CA ALA A 230 -22.26 -17.49 -65.46
C ALA A 230 -22.68 -16.67 -66.70
N SER A 231 -22.92 -15.36 -66.55
CA SER A 231 -23.17 -14.44 -67.68
C SER A 231 -21.90 -13.96 -68.40
N ILE A 232 -20.72 -14.15 -67.81
CA ILE A 232 -19.42 -13.76 -68.41
C ILE A 232 -18.82 -14.93 -69.21
N ASP A 233 -18.99 -16.17 -68.75
CA ASP A 233 -18.55 -17.37 -69.50
C ASP A 233 -19.45 -17.72 -70.70
N SER A 234 -20.68 -17.21 -70.75
CA SER A 234 -21.56 -17.33 -71.93
C SER A 234 -21.32 -16.24 -73.00
N GLY A 235 -20.48 -15.24 -72.71
CA GLY A 235 -20.06 -14.19 -73.64
C GLY A 235 -18.70 -14.42 -74.32
N SER A 236 -18.01 -15.53 -74.02
CA SER A 236 -16.69 -15.88 -74.59
C SER A 236 -16.75 -17.09 -75.55
N ILE A 237 -17.95 -17.52 -75.95
CA ILE A 237 -18.18 -18.58 -76.97
C ILE A 237 -18.88 -18.03 -78.25
N ASN A 238 -18.99 -16.70 -78.40
CA ASN A 238 -19.22 -16.04 -79.70
C ASN A 238 -18.32 -14.79 -79.74
N GLY A 239 -17.31 -14.63 -80.60
CA GLY A 239 -17.19 -15.23 -81.92
C GLY A 239 -18.25 -14.66 -82.84
#